data_AF-A0A4Q3XZK6-F1
#
_entry.id   AF-A0A4Q3XZK6-F1
#
_cell.length_a   1.000
_cell.length_b   1.000
_cell.length_c   1.000
_cell.angle_alpha   90.00
_cell.angle_beta   90.00
_cell.angle_gamma   90.00
#
_symmetry.space_group_name_H-M   'P 1'
#
loop_
_entity.id
_entity.type
_entity.pdbx_description
1 polymer ?
#
loop_
_entity_poly.entity_id
_entity_poly.type
_entity_poly.pdbx_seq_one_letter_code
_entity_poly.pdbx_strand_id
1 'polypeptide(L)'
;MLLNLNDPASIVAWWQVLPDQHDVYLDHKMKVSPEFGPAISEAQRRISGDPRLLELRARAAQQRRYGHVIRAESRSDSASPESRRSELAAA
;
A
#
# COMPACT_ATOMS: atom_id res chain seq x y z
N MET A 1 2.19 -5.12 -16.37
CA MET A 1 3.63 -4.86 -16.60
C MET A 1 4.42 -6.03 -16.05
N LEU A 2 5.40 -6.56 -16.78
CA LEU A 2 6.26 -7.65 -16.29
C LEU A 2 7.36 -7.07 -15.39
N LEU A 3 7.49 -7.59 -14.18
CA LEU A 3 8.52 -7.18 -13.22
C LEU A 3 9.79 -8.00 -13.46
N ASN A 4 10.93 -7.33 -13.69
CA ASN A 4 12.25 -7.92 -13.72
C ASN A 4 13.08 -7.38 -12.53
N LEU A 5 13.32 -8.23 -11.53
CA LEU A 5 14.08 -7.87 -10.32
C LEU A 5 15.59 -7.70 -10.54
N ASN A 6 16.10 -8.02 -11.73
CA ASN A 6 17.49 -7.74 -12.10
C ASN A 6 17.66 -6.39 -12.81
N ASP A 7 16.56 -5.71 -13.17
CA ASP A 7 16.60 -4.43 -13.86
C ASP A 7 15.99 -3.33 -12.97
N PRO A 8 16.82 -2.38 -12.47
CA PRO A 8 16.35 -1.26 -11.68
C PRO A 8 15.26 -0.43 -12.37
N ALA A 9 15.29 -0.29 -13.70
CA ALA A 9 14.29 0.48 -14.42
C ALA A 9 12.92 -0.22 -14.42
N SER A 10 12.89 -1.53 -14.65
CA SER A 10 11.68 -2.36 -14.49
C SER A 10 11.13 -2.30 -13.06
N ILE A 11 11.99 -2.33 -12.04
CA ILE A 11 11.55 -2.20 -10.64
C ILE A 11 10.89 -0.85 -10.39
N VAL A 12 11.51 0.26 -10.83
CA VAL A 12 10.96 1.61 -10.64
C VAL A 12 9.61 1.77 -11.37
N ALA A 13 9.52 1.33 -12.62
CA ALA A 13 8.27 1.44 -13.39
C ALA A 13 7.15 0.55 -12.79
N TRP A 14 7.49 -0.62 -12.25
CA TRP A 14 6.52 -1.46 -11.53
C TRP A 14 6.10 -0.81 -10.20
N TRP A 15 7.05 -0.24 -9.46
CA TRP A 15 6.81 0.43 -8.20
C TRP A 15 5.80 1.59 -8.34
N GLN A 16 5.86 2.36 -9.43
CA GLN A 16 4.95 3.49 -9.68
C GLN A 16 3.45 3.12 -9.72
N VAL A 17 3.10 1.85 -9.97
CA VAL A 17 1.71 1.41 -10.04
C VAL A 17 1.06 1.35 -8.65
N LEU A 18 1.78 0.82 -7.65
CA LEU A 18 1.32 0.73 -6.25
C LEU A 18 2.51 0.96 -5.30
N PRO A 19 3.02 2.21 -5.20
CA PRO A 19 4.27 2.54 -4.48
C PRO A 19 4.34 1.98 -3.06
N ASP A 20 3.20 2.10 -2.39
CA ASP A 20 2.98 1.73 -1.00
C ASP A 20 3.10 0.24 -0.70
N GLN A 21 2.54 -0.61 -1.57
CA GLN A 21 2.60 -2.07 -1.39
C GLN A 21 3.93 -2.60 -1.88
N HIS A 22 4.45 -1.98 -2.93
CA HIS A 22 5.68 -2.39 -3.58
C HIS A 22 6.92 -2.08 -2.74
N ASP A 23 6.92 -1.02 -1.92
CA ASP A 23 7.98 -0.78 -0.92
C ASP A 23 8.16 -1.96 0.02
N VAL A 24 7.07 -2.42 0.65
CA VAL A 24 7.10 -3.55 1.60
C VAL A 24 7.58 -4.82 0.92
N TYR A 25 7.19 -5.03 -0.34
CA TYR A 25 7.65 -6.16 -1.13
C TYR A 25 9.17 -6.11 -1.39
N LEU A 26 9.71 -4.94 -1.76
CA LEU A 26 11.14 -4.77 -2.01
C LEU A 26 11.96 -4.99 -0.73
N ASP A 27 11.50 -4.45 0.41
CA ASP A 27 12.15 -4.67 1.71
C ASP A 27 12.16 -6.14 2.13
N HIS A 28 11.04 -6.84 1.90
CA HIS A 28 10.97 -8.27 2.14
C HIS A 28 11.90 -9.04 1.18
N LYS A 29 11.90 -8.68 -0.11
CA LYS A 29 12.73 -9.33 -1.12
C LYS A 29 14.22 -9.18 -0.88
N MET A 30 14.69 -8.04 -0.39
CA MET A 30 16.08 -7.87 0.02
C MET A 30 16.52 -8.84 1.12
N LYS A 31 15.60 -9.26 2.00
CA LYS A 31 15.90 -10.22 3.09
C LYS A 31 15.95 -11.67 2.61
N VAL A 32 15.07 -12.05 1.68
CA VAL A 32 14.89 -13.45 1.27
C VAL A 32 15.65 -13.83 0.00
N SER A 33 16.01 -12.84 -0.82
CA SER A 33 16.66 -13.05 -2.13
C SER A 33 17.77 -12.01 -2.32
N PRO A 34 18.92 -12.18 -1.64
CA PRO A 34 20.03 -11.23 -1.69
C PRO A 34 20.62 -11.04 -3.10
N GLU A 35 20.42 -12.00 -4.01
CA GLU A 35 20.85 -11.93 -5.41
C GLU A 35 20.27 -10.72 -6.16
N PHE A 36 19.08 -10.25 -5.78
CA PHE A 36 18.45 -9.06 -6.35
C PHE A 36 18.82 -7.77 -5.60
N GLY A 37 19.55 -7.87 -4.48
CA GLY A 37 19.91 -6.75 -3.61
C GLY A 37 20.48 -5.55 -4.37
N PRO A 38 21.49 -5.72 -5.25
CA PRO A 38 22.08 -4.60 -5.98
C PRO A 38 21.07 -3.83 -6.85
N ALA A 39 20.21 -4.55 -7.58
CA ALA A 39 19.22 -3.93 -8.46
C ALA A 39 18.11 -3.24 -7.66
N ILE A 40 17.66 -3.85 -6.56
CA ILE A 40 16.66 -3.26 -5.65
C ILE A 40 17.22 -2.00 -4.98
N SER A 41 18.45 -2.03 -4.48
CA SER A 41 19.08 -0.85 -3.86
C SER A 41 19.26 0.30 -4.85
N GLU A 42 19.65 0.01 -6.09
CA GLU A 42 19.73 1.03 -7.14
C GLU A 42 18.35 1.60 -7.49
N ALA A 43 17.30 0.77 -7.55
CA ALA A 43 15.93 1.23 -7.75
C ALA A 43 15.46 2.14 -6.60
N GLN A 44 15.72 1.74 -5.35
CA GLN A 44 15.42 2.56 -4.16
C GLN A 44 16.17 3.90 -4.20
N ARG A 45 17.45 3.91 -4.57
CA ARG A 45 18.24 5.13 -4.73
C ARG A 45 17.61 6.08 -5.76
N ARG A 46 17.12 5.55 -6.89
CA ARG A 46 16.41 6.35 -7.91
C ARG A 46 15.09 6.90 -7.40
N ILE A 47 14.30 6.09 -6.69
CA ILE A 47 13.04 6.52 -6.08
C ILE A 47 13.29 7.65 -5.08
N SER A 48 14.29 7.51 -4.21
CA SER A 48 14.65 8.54 -3.24
C SER A 48 15.26 9.79 -3.86
N GLY A 49 15.89 9.67 -5.03
CA GLY A 49 16.52 10.77 -5.74
C GLY A 49 15.59 11.56 -6.67
N ASP A 50 14.40 11.05 -6.99
CA ASP A 50 13.44 11.71 -7.86
C ASP A 50 12.27 12.33 -7.06
N PRO A 51 12.17 13.68 -7.00
CA PRO A 51 11.10 14.36 -6.30
C PRO A 51 9.69 13.95 -6.75
N ARG A 52 9.50 13.63 -8.03
CA ARG A 52 8.17 13.23 -8.56
C ARG A 52 7.75 11.88 -8.00
N LEU A 53 8.69 10.96 -7.83
CA LEU A 53 8.42 9.65 -7.25
C LEU A 53 8.16 9.75 -5.74
N LEU A 54 8.87 10.63 -5.05
CA LEU A 54 8.58 10.94 -3.64
C LEU A 54 7.17 11.52 -3.44
N GLU A 55 6.75 12.45 -4.30
CA GLU A 55 5.37 12.96 -4.28
C GLU A 55 4.34 11.87 -4.54
N LEU A 56 4.61 10.98 -5.51
CA LEU A 56 3.73 9.86 -5.82
C LEU A 56 3.55 8.93 -4.59
N ARG A 57 4.65 8.63 -3.89
CA ARG A 57 4.63 7.87 -2.63
C ARG A 57 3.78 8.54 -1.57
N ALA A 58 3.97 9.84 -1.37
CA ALA A 58 3.21 10.61 -0.38
C ALA A 58 1.71 10.63 -0.69
N ARG A 59 1.34 10.80 -1.97
CA ARG A 59 -0.05 10.77 -2.42
C ARG A 59 -0.69 9.39 -2.23
N ALA A 60 0.01 8.31 -2.57
CA ALA A 60 -0.47 6.96 -2.36
C ALA A 60 -0.76 6.69 -0.87
N ALA A 61 0.18 7.07 0.00
CA ALA A 61 0.02 6.91 1.45
C ALA A 61 -1.16 7.72 2.00
N GLN A 62 -1.37 8.93 1.49
CA GLN A 62 -2.50 9.77 1.84
C GLN A 62 -3.83 9.15 1.39
N GLN A 63 -3.94 8.68 0.14
CA GLN A 63 -5.14 8.02 -0.37
C GLN A 63 -5.56 6.79 0.44
N ARG A 64 -4.60 5.97 0.90
CA ARG A 64 -4.91 4.85 1.81
C ARG A 64 -5.53 5.31 3.12
N ARG A 65 -5.05 6.40 3.70
CA ARG A 65 -5.61 6.97 4.94
C ARG A 65 -7.04 7.44 4.72
N TYR A 66 -7.31 8.17 3.63
CA TYR A 66 -8.66 8.63 3.31
C TYR A 66 -9.62 7.48 2.98
N GLY A 67 -9.20 6.49 2.20
CA GLY A 67 -10.02 5.32 1.89
C GLY A 67 -10.38 4.49 3.13
N HIS A 68 -9.49 4.44 4.13
CA HIS A 68 -9.78 3.79 5.40
C HIS A 68 -10.81 4.57 6.23
N VAL A 69 -10.75 5.91 6.25
CA VAL A 69 -11.70 6.76 6.98
C VAL A 69 -13.12 6.61 6.41
N ILE A 70 -13.29 6.73 5.09
CA ILE A 70 -14.60 6.59 4.44
C ILE A 70 -15.23 5.21 4.72
N ARG A 71 -14.43 4.13 4.67
CA ARG A 71 -14.91 2.78 4.94
C ARG A 71 -15.29 2.55 6.41
N ALA A 72 -14.60 3.20 7.35
CA ALA A 72 -14.93 3.12 8.77
C ALA A 72 -16.26 3.84 9.07
N GLU A 73 -16.48 5.02 8.47
CA GLU A 73 -17.72 5.79 8.63
C GLU A 73 -18.94 5.03 8.08
N SER A 74 -18.83 4.42 6.89
CA SER A 74 -19.93 3.62 6.33
C SER A 74 -20.31 2.40 7.17
N ARG A 75 -19.38 1.87 7.98
CA ARG A 75 -19.62 0.72 8.87
C ARG A 75 -20.24 1.13 10.21
N SER A 76 -20.01 2.37 10.63
CA SER A 76 -20.63 2.96 11.82
C SER A 76 -22.09 3.35 11.56
N ASP A 77 -22.42 3.84 10.36
CA ASP A 77 -23.80 4.17 9.99
C ASP A 77 -24.71 2.94 9.84
N SER A 78 -24.14 1.76 9.60
CA SER A 78 -24.89 0.50 9.54
C SER A 78 -25.07 -0.18 10.91
N ALA A 79 -24.49 0.37 11.98
CA ALA A 79 -24.78 -0.01 13.36
C ALA A 79 -25.95 0.81 13.92
N SER A 80 -27.10 0.77 13.24
CA SER A 80 -28.35 1.35 13.76
C SER A 80 -28.80 0.56 15.00
N PRO A 81 -29.16 1.21 16.14
CA PRO A 81 -29.49 0.57 17.42
C PRO A 81 -30.79 -0.26 17.43
N GLU A 82 -31.43 -0.50 16.29
CA GLU A 82 -32.72 -1.22 16.20
C GLU A 82 -32.64 -2.70 16.59
N SER A 83 -31.46 -3.34 16.59
CA SER A 83 -31.35 -4.75 17.00
C SER A 83 -31.53 -5.00 18.50
N ARG A 84 -31.57 -3.96 19.36
CA ARG A 84 -31.75 -4.17 20.81
C ARG A 84 -33.21 -4.25 21.27
N ARG A 85 -34.19 -4.00 20.40
CA ARG A 85 -35.61 -3.95 20.81
C ARG A 85 -36.38 -5.25 20.59
N SER A 86 -35.80 -6.23 19.89
CA SER A 86 -36.48 -7.51 19.59
C SER A 86 -36.27 -8.62 20.61
N GLU A 87 -35.39 -8.46 21.61
CA GLU A 87 -35.15 -9.52 22.62
C GLU A 87 -35.98 -9.40 23.90
N LEU A 88 -36.75 -8.32 24.11
CA LEU A 88 -37.55 -8.11 25.33
C LEU A 88 -39.05 -8.41 25.18
N ALA A 89 -39.49 -8.95 24.05
CA ALA A 89 -40.90 -9.29 23.81
C ALA A 89 -41.23 -10.79 23.94
N ALA A 90 -40.32 -11.59 24.50
CA ALA A 90 -40.48 -13.04 24.62
C ALA A 90 -40.04 -13.57 26.01
N ALA A 91 -40.48 -12.92 27.08
CA ALA A 91 -40.40 -13.45 28.45
C ALA A 91 -41.72 -13.26 29.18
#